data_AF-A0A7Z8QH19-F1
#
_entry.id   AF-A0A7Z8QH19-F1
#
_cell.length_a   1.000
_cell.length_b   1.000
_cell.length_c   1.000
_cell.angle_alpha   90.00
_cell.angle_beta   90.00
_cell.angle_gamma   90.00
#
_symmetry.space_group_name_H-M   'P 1'
#
loop_
_entity.id
_entity.type
_entity.pdbx_description
1 polymer ?
#
loop_
_entity_poly.entity_id
_entity_poly.type
_entity_poly.pdbx_seq_one_letter_code
_entity_poly.pdbx_strand_id
1 'polypeptide(L)' 'MSPGMTRYGLNQNSIGNTIIPLPNLSEQKAIVNFLDRETIRIDSLIKEKENFIDLLKEKRQALISAAVTGKIDVRSERA' A
#
# COMPACT_ATOMS: atom_id res chain seq x y z
N MET A 1 -1.26 38.27 0.07
CA MET A 1 -1.56 37.62 -1.23
C MET A 1 -0.30 36.92 -1.69
N SER A 2 -0.27 35.59 -1.63
CA SER A 2 0.87 34.82 -2.15
C SER A 2 0.65 34.61 -3.67
N PRO A 3 1.62 34.91 -4.55
CA PRO A 3 1.48 34.65 -5.97
C PRO A 3 1.31 33.14 -6.21
N GLY A 4 0.41 32.77 -7.13
CA GLY A 4 0.19 31.37 -7.51
C GLY A 4 1.46 30.72 -8.04
N MET A 5 1.75 29.50 -7.59
CA MET A 5 2.92 28.71 -7.98
C MET A 5 2.58 27.82 -9.18
N THR A 6 3.25 28.03 -10.32
CA THR A 6 3.19 27.15 -11.51
C THR A 6 4.13 25.93 -11.39
N ARG A 7 5.05 25.93 -10.42
CA ARG A 7 5.94 24.80 -10.11
C ARG A 7 5.99 24.53 -8.61
N TYR A 8 5.60 23.33 -8.18
CA TYR A 8 5.91 22.84 -6.83
C TYR A 8 7.37 22.42 -6.79
N GLY A 9 8.22 23.28 -6.22
CA GLY A 9 9.63 22.97 -5.95
C GLY A 9 9.96 23.36 -4.52
N LEU A 10 10.61 22.47 -3.78
CA LEU A 10 11.19 22.81 -2.49
C LEU A 10 12.43 23.68 -2.75
N ASN A 11 12.33 24.98 -2.46
CA ASN A 11 13.45 25.91 -2.57
C ASN A 11 14.49 25.57 -1.48
N GLN A 12 15.78 25.63 -1.81
CA GLN A 12 16.90 25.44 -0.88
C GLN A 12 16.78 26.33 0.37
N ASN A 13 16.32 27.57 0.21
CA ASN A 13 16.08 28.48 1.33
C ASN A 13 14.92 28.01 2.22
N SER A 14 13.90 27.35 1.66
CA SER A 14 12.80 26.79 2.44
C SER A 14 13.25 25.57 3.24
N ILE A 15 14.09 24.71 2.66
CA ILE A 15 14.66 23.55 3.36
C ILE A 15 15.61 24.02 4.48
N GLY A 16 16.54 24.93 4.17
CA GLY A 16 17.55 25.41 5.12
C GLY A 16 16.99 26.16 6.33
N ASN A 17 15.82 26.80 6.19
CA ASN A 17 15.15 27.53 7.26
C ASN A 17 14.03 26.74 7.95
N THR A 18 13.88 25.44 7.64
CA THR A 18 12.86 24.62 8.30
C THR A 18 13.27 24.33 9.74
N ILE A 19 12.37 24.62 10.68
CA ILE A 19 12.56 24.28 12.09
C ILE A 19 12.32 22.78 12.27
N ILE A 20 13.32 22.06 12.74
CA ILE A 20 13.25 20.61 12.98
C ILE A 20 13.34 20.35 14.49
N PRO A 21 12.39 19.59 15.08
CA PRO A 21 12.52 19.17 16.46
C PRO A 21 13.74 18.25 16.62
N LEU A 22 14.60 18.55 17.60
CA LEU A 22 15.79 17.78 17.90
C LEU A 22 15.70 17.19 19.31
N PRO A 23 14.92 16.13 19.52
CA PRO A 23 14.87 15.44 20.81
C PRO A 23 16.20 14.75 21.10
N ASN A 24 16.38 14.24 22.32
CA ASN A 24 17.60 13.51 22.67
C ASN A 24 17.73 12.20 21.87
N LEU A 25 18.95 11.66 21.76
CA LEU A 25 19.20 10.46 20.96
C LEU A 25 18.40 9.22 21.40
N SER A 26 18.04 9.12 22.68
CA SER A 26 17.23 7.98 23.16
C SER A 26 15.81 8.07 22.61
N GLU A 27 15.20 9.24 22.65
CA GLU A 27 13.87 9.50 22.11
C GLU A 27 13.85 9.37 20.59
N GLN A 28 14.86 9.90 19.89
CA GLN A 28 15.00 9.69 18.44
C GLN A 28 14.99 8.21 18.07
N LYS A 29 15.79 7.38 18.76
CA LYS A 29 15.83 5.93 18.52
C LYS A 29 14.51 5.25 18.84
N ALA A 30 13.83 5.65 19.91
CA ALA A 30 12.53 5.10 20.28
C ALA A 30 11.47 5.39 19.20
N ILE A 31 11.44 6.62 18.68
CA ILE A 31 10.56 7.03 17.59
C ILE A 31 10.86 6.23 16.32
N VAL A 32 12.14 6.15 15.92
CA VAL A 32 12.54 5.38 14.72
C VAL A 32 12.15 3.91 14.85
N ASN A 33 12.47 3.26 15.97
CA ASN A 33 12.11 1.85 16.18
C ASN A 33 10.60 1.61 16.21
N PHE A 34 9.81 2.59 16.67
CA PHE A 34 8.36 2.52 16.59
C PHE A 34 7.90 2.62 15.13
N LEU A 35 8.37 3.64 14.41
CA LEU A 35 8.00 3.86 13.01
C LEU A 35 8.40 2.67 12.13
N ASP A 36 9.61 2.14 12.27
CA ASP A 36 10.08 0.98 11.50
C ASP A 36 9.19 -0.25 11.71
N ARG A 37 8.75 -0.50 12.95
CA ARG A 37 7.86 -1.63 13.24
C ARG A 37 6.49 -1.44 12.59
N GLU A 38 5.92 -0.24 12.70
CA GLU A 38 4.60 0.03 12.12
C GLU A 38 4.63 0.07 10.59
N THR A 39 5.69 0.61 9.98
CA THR A 39 5.83 0.60 8.51
C THR A 39 6.02 -0.81 7.97
N ILE A 40 6.89 -1.63 8.57
CA ILE A 40 7.06 -3.05 8.19
C ILE A 40 5.74 -3.81 8.32
N ARG A 41 4.98 -3.55 9.38
CA ARG A 41 3.67 -4.17 9.58
C ARG A 41 2.69 -3.78 8.46
N ILE A 42 2.62 -2.50 8.13
CA ILE A 42 1.76 -2.00 7.05
C ILE A 42 2.17 -2.62 5.71
N ASP A 43 3.46 -2.64 5.39
CA ASP A 43 3.97 -3.22 4.14
C ASP A 43 3.67 -4.71 4.02
N SER A 44 3.80 -5.44 5.13
CA SER A 44 3.46 -6.87 5.18
C SER A 44 1.98 -7.10 4.89
N LEU A 45 1.10 -6.30 5.49
CA LEU A 45 -0.35 -6.39 5.27
C LEU A 45 -0.76 -6.01 3.84
N ILE A 46 -0.08 -5.03 3.24
CA ILE A 46 -0.28 -4.67 1.83
C ILE A 46 0.07 -5.86 0.94
N LYS A 47 1.26 -6.45 1.14
CA LYS A 47 1.73 -7.60 0.37
C LYS A 47 0.80 -8.81 0.49
N GLU A 48 0.31 -9.11 1.69
CA GLU A 48 -0.65 -10.20 1.90
C GLU A 48 -1.96 -9.97 1.14
N LYS A 49 -2.46 -8.72 1.14
CA LYS A 49 -3.68 -8.38 0.37
C LYS A 49 -3.48 -8.48 -1.12
N GLU A 50 -2.34 -8.04 -1.64
CA GLU A 50 -2.01 -8.16 -3.07
C GLU A 50 -1.96 -9.63 -3.48
N ASN A 51 -1.27 -10.47 -2.72
CA ASN A 51 -1.24 -11.92 -2.95
C ASN A 51 -2.64 -12.55 -2.93
N PHE A 52 -3.49 -12.13 -1.98
CA PHE A 52 -4.86 -12.64 -1.89
C PHE A 52 -5.71 -12.23 -3.10
N ILE A 53 -5.57 -10.99 -3.58
CA ILE A 53 -6.23 -10.52 -4.79
C ILE A 53 -5.82 -11.36 -5.99
N ASP A 54 -4.54 -11.67 -6.13
CA ASP A 54 -4.05 -12.46 -7.24
C ASP A 54 -4.54 -13.91 -7.18
N LEU A 55 -4.56 -14.52 -5.99
CA LEU A 55 -5.16 -15.84 -5.80
C LEU A 55 -6.66 -15.87 -6.15
N LEU A 56 -7.40 -14.81 -5.84
CA LEU A 56 -8.81 -14.69 -6.22
C LEU A 56 -8.98 -14.59 -7.74
N LYS A 57 -8.09 -13.87 -8.44
CA LYS A 57 -8.10 -13.79 -9.91
C LYS A 57 -7.81 -15.16 -10.52
N GLU A 58 -6.81 -15.88 -10.01
CA GLU A 58 -6.48 -17.24 -10.45
C GLU A 58 -7.65 -18.20 -10.25
N LYS A 59 -8.27 -18.18 -9.06
CA LYS A 59 -9.46 -18.99 -8.76
C LYS A 59 -10.60 -18.67 -9.72
N ARG A 60 -10.87 -17.39 -9.99
CA ARG A 60 -11.91 -16.98 -10.94
C ARG A 60 -11.61 -17.52 -12.34
N GLN A 61 -10.37 -17.42 -12.80
CA GLN A 61 -9.97 -17.93 -14.11
C GLN A 61 -10.12 -19.45 -14.20
N ALA A 62 -9.70 -20.18 -13.15
CA ALA A 62 -9.85 -21.63 -13.07
C ALA A 62 -11.31 -22.06 -13.08
N LEU A 63 -12.19 -21.36 -12.34
CA LEU A 63 -13.63 -21.64 -12.33
C LEU A 63 -14.28 -21.41 -13.69
N ILE A 64 -13.95 -20.31 -14.38
CA ILE A 64 -14.43 -20.05 -15.74
C ILE A 64 -13.94 -21.16 -16.69
N SER A 65 -12.66 -21.52 -16.62
CA SER A 65 -12.09 -22.59 -17.44
C SER A 65 -12.78 -23.93 -17.18
N ALA A 66 -13.03 -24.27 -15.93
CA ALA A 66 -13.70 -25.50 -15.55
C ALA A 66 -15.17 -25.53 -16.02
N ALA A 67 -15.89 -24.41 -15.92
CA ALA A 67 -17.25 -24.29 -16.43
C ALA A 67 -17.31 -24.42 -17.97
N VAL A 68 -16.41 -23.75 -18.69
CA VAL A 68 -16.38 -23.78 -20.18
C VAL A 68 -15.90 -25.14 -20.70
N THR A 69 -15.02 -25.82 -19.97
CA THR A 69 -14.58 -27.19 -20.32
C THR A 69 -15.55 -28.28 -19.85
N GLY A 70 -16.70 -27.90 -19.27
CA GLY A 70 -17.72 -28.85 -18.81
C GLY A 70 -17.32 -29.67 -17.58
N LYS A 71 -16.23 -29.31 -16.90
CA LYS A 71 -15.80 -29.94 -15.63
C LYS A 71 -16.66 -29.49 -14.44
N ILE A 72 -17.36 -28.37 -14.57
CA ILE A 72 -18.36 -27.87 -13.61
C ILE A 72 -19.65 -27.62 -14.40
N ASP A 73 -20.76 -28.24 -13.98
CA ASP A 73 -22.07 -28.02 -14.59
C ASP A 73 -22.72 -26.76 -14.01
N VAL A 74 -22.69 -25.68 -14.78
CA VAL A 74 -23.29 -24.38 -14.43
C VAL A 74 -24.76 -24.26 -14.84
N ARG A 75 -25.36 -25.32 -15.42
CA ARG A 75 -26.77 -25.30 -15.86
C ARG A 75 -27.75 -25.72 -14.77
N SER A 76 -27.31 -26.39 -13.72
CA SER A 76 -28.18 -26.86 -12.63
C SER A 76 -28.54 -25.80 -11.58
N GLU A 77 -27.94 -24.60 -11.62
CA GLU A 77 -28.20 -23.51 -10.66
C GLU A 77 -29.43 -22.64 -11.01
N ARG A 78 -30.13 -22.92 -12.12
CA ARG A 78 -31.42 -22.30 -12.45
C ARG A 78 -32.56 -23.29 -12.19
N ALA A 79 -32.88 -23.53 -10.92
CA ALA A 79 -34.11 -24.18 -10.48
C ALA A 79 -34.66 -23.47 -9.25
#